data_AF-A0A9E5NF97-F1
#
_entry.id   AF-A0A9E5NF97-F1
#
_cell.length_a   1.000
_cell.length_b   1.000
_cell.length_c   1.000
_cell.angle_alpha   90.00
_cell.angle_beta   90.00
_cell.angle_gamma   90.00
#
_symmetry.space_group_name_H-M   'P 1'
#
loop_
_entity.id
_entity.type
_entity.pdbx_description
1 polymer ?
#
loop_
_entity_poly.entity_id
_entity_poly.type
_entity_poly.pdbx_seq_one_letter_code
_entity_poly.pdbx_strand_id
1 'polypeptide(L)'
;MKEIVVDPALVAYCGLYCGACPRYLKDKCPGCHENTKATWCKVRSCCIEHGYASCADCEEFSDPHGCRKFHNLFSRAMGFVLRSDRRA
;
A
#
# COMPACT_ATOMS: atom_id res chain seq x y z
N MET A 1 17.83 -7.29 -11.06
CA MET A 1 16.45 -6.84 -10.78
C MET A 1 15.69 -8.10 -10.41
N LYS A 2 14.97 -8.13 -9.29
CA LYS A 2 14.16 -9.30 -8.91
C LYS A 2 13.14 -9.60 -9.99
N GLU A 3 12.69 -10.85 -10.06
CA GLU A 3 11.56 -11.23 -10.90
C GLU A 3 10.25 -10.78 -10.24
N ILE A 4 9.25 -10.47 -11.06
CA ILE A 4 7.90 -10.19 -10.58
C ILE A 4 7.26 -11.54 -10.30
N VAL A 5 7.12 -11.85 -9.02
CA VAL A 5 6.39 -13.04 -8.53
C VAL A 5 4.97 -12.64 -8.14
N VAL A 6 4.06 -13.61 -8.08
CA VAL A 6 2.72 -13.43 -7.51
C VAL A 6 2.75 -13.95 -6.08
N ASP A 7 2.84 -13.03 -5.11
CA ASP A 7 2.96 -13.32 -3.69
C ASP A 7 2.08 -12.34 -2.88
N PRO A 8 1.02 -12.82 -2.22
CA PRO A 8 0.14 -11.99 -1.40
C PRO A 8 0.87 -11.17 -0.33
N ALA A 9 2.01 -11.65 0.19
CA ALA A 9 2.79 -10.93 1.20
C ALA A 9 3.41 -9.62 0.68
N LEU A 10 3.47 -9.45 -0.66
CA LEU A 10 3.96 -8.24 -1.30
C LEU A 10 2.85 -7.23 -1.61
N VAL A 11 1.60 -7.51 -1.24
CA VAL A 11 0.53 -6.51 -1.25
C VAL A 11 0.80 -5.48 -0.14
N ALA A 12 0.82 -4.20 -0.48
CA ALA A 12 0.99 -3.13 0.49
C ALA A 12 -0.31 -2.91 1.28
N TYR A 13 -0.20 -2.28 2.46
CA TYR A 13 -1.35 -1.87 3.26
C TYR A 13 -2.40 -1.06 2.47
N CYS A 14 -1.99 -0.30 1.46
CA CYS A 14 -2.88 0.50 0.62
C CYS A 14 -3.36 -0.20 -0.67
N GLY A 15 -3.14 -1.50 -0.81
CA GLY A 15 -3.52 -2.30 -1.98
C GLY A 15 -2.51 -2.31 -3.14
N LEU A 16 -1.46 -1.47 -3.10
CA LEU A 16 -0.42 -1.49 -4.14
C LEU A 16 0.44 -2.75 -4.08
N TYR A 17 0.77 -3.30 -5.23
CA TYR A 17 1.63 -4.48 -5.29
C TYR A 17 3.13 -4.12 -5.27
N CYS A 18 3.81 -4.32 -4.14
CA CYS A 18 5.25 -4.06 -4.01
C CYS A 18 6.08 -4.98 -4.91
N GLY A 19 5.61 -6.20 -5.19
CA GLY A 19 6.30 -7.17 -6.05
C GLY A 19 6.46 -6.69 -7.51
N ALA A 20 5.69 -5.70 -7.95
CA ALA A 20 5.86 -5.04 -9.25
C ALA A 20 6.54 -3.66 -9.16
N CYS A 21 6.91 -3.20 -7.95
CA CYS A 21 7.50 -1.88 -7.77
C CYS A 21 8.97 -1.86 -8.22
N PRO A 22 9.38 -0.96 -9.14
CA PRO A 22 10.78 -0.90 -9.61
C PRO A 22 11.82 -0.67 -8.50
N ARG A 23 11.44 -0.01 -7.40
CA ARG A 23 12.34 0.19 -6.26
C ARG A 23 12.53 -1.08 -5.44
N TYR A 24 11.47 -1.87 -5.25
CA TYR A 24 11.54 -3.17 -4.58
C TYR A 24 12.37 -4.16 -5.43
N LEU A 25 12.12 -4.21 -6.74
CA LEU A 25 12.84 -5.07 -7.67
C LEU A 25 14.33 -4.72 -7.81
N LYS A 26 14.74 -3.51 -7.44
CA LYS A 26 16.14 -3.05 -7.44
C LYS A 26 16.78 -3.07 -6.04
N ASP A 27 16.13 -3.70 -5.05
CA ASP A 27 16.59 -3.75 -3.65
C ASP A 27 16.79 -2.37 -3.00
N LYS A 28 16.08 -1.35 -3.51
CA LYS A 28 16.12 0.04 -2.98
C LYS A 28 14.98 0.34 -2.01
N CYS A 29 14.12 -0.64 -1.74
CA CYS A 29 12.97 -0.55 -0.84
C CYS A 29 12.66 -1.96 -0.31
N PRO A 30 12.45 -2.15 1.00
CA PRO A 30 12.16 -3.47 1.57
C PRO A 30 10.71 -3.93 1.36
N GLY A 31 9.83 -3.07 0.82
CA GLY A 31 8.39 -3.34 0.71
C GLY A 31 7.59 -2.65 1.81
N CYS A 32 6.26 -2.55 1.64
CA CYS A 32 5.43 -1.69 2.49
C CYS A 32 5.40 -2.12 3.97
N HIS A 33 5.28 -3.43 4.23
CA HIS A 33 5.23 -3.98 5.58
C HIS A 33 6.51 -3.68 6.36
N GLU A 34 7.67 -3.84 5.71
CA GLU A 34 8.99 -3.65 6.32
C GLU A 34 9.53 -2.20 6.25
N ASN A 35 8.87 -1.29 5.52
CA ASN A 35 9.35 0.08 5.35
C ASN A 35 9.09 0.96 6.59
N THR A 36 9.91 0.80 7.62
CA THR A 36 9.87 1.59 8.87
C THR A 36 10.10 3.08 8.67
N LYS A 37 10.72 3.49 7.55
CA LYS A 37 10.98 4.90 7.21
C LYS A 37 9.74 5.64 6.72
N ALA A 38 8.65 4.94 6.39
CA ALA A 38 7.41 5.53 5.90
C ALA A 38 6.47 5.97 7.05
N THR A 39 7.00 6.68 8.05
CA THR A 39 6.25 7.15 9.23
C THR A 39 5.14 8.15 8.90
N TRP A 40 5.23 8.83 7.74
CA TRP A 40 4.23 9.77 7.25
C TRP A 40 2.99 9.07 6.65
N CYS A 41 3.04 7.77 6.36
CA CYS A 41 1.98 7.04 5.70
C CYS A 41 0.88 6.62 6.70
N LYS A 42 -0.20 7.42 6.78
CA LYS A 42 -1.33 7.19 7.69
C LYS A 42 -2.02 5.83 7.48
N VAL A 43 -2.10 5.35 6.24
CA VAL A 43 -2.67 4.04 5.92
C VAL A 43 -1.86 2.92 6.58
N ARG A 44 -0.53 2.99 6.47
CA ARG A 44 0.38 2.02 7.10
C ARG A 44 0.20 1.98 8.61
N SER A 45 0.22 3.14 9.26
CA SER A 45 0.01 3.21 10.71
C SER A 45 -1.35 2.65 11.11
N CYS A 46 -2.41 2.99 10.37
CA CYS A 46 -3.76 2.49 10.63
C CYS A 46 -3.85 0.96 10.51
N CYS A 47 -3.32 0.36 9.44
CA CYS A 47 -3.37 -1.09 9.30
C CYS A 47 -2.54 -1.81 10.39
N ILE A 48 -1.40 -1.26 10.80
CA ILE A 48 -0.60 -1.81 11.90
C ILE A 48 -1.37 -1.76 13.23
N GLU A 49 -2.01 -0.63 13.55
CA GLU A 49 -2.79 -0.45 14.78
C GLU A 49 -3.97 -1.44 14.87
N HIS A 50 -4.61 -1.74 13.74
CA HIS A 50 -5.73 -2.66 13.66
C HIS A 50 -5.34 -4.12 13.39
N GLY A 51 -4.07 -4.40 13.10
CA GLY A 51 -3.60 -5.74 12.72
C GLY A 51 -4.06 -6.21 11.34
N TYR A 52 -4.42 -5.28 10.44
CA TYR A 52 -4.88 -5.57 9.08
C TYR A 52 -3.71 -5.84 8.14
N ALA A 53 -3.85 -6.79 7.21
CA ALA A 53 -2.88 -6.99 6.15
C ALA A 53 -2.99 -5.88 5.09
N SER A 54 -4.20 -5.39 4.83
CA SER A 54 -4.44 -4.26 3.94
C SER A 54 -5.72 -3.49 4.28
N CYS A 55 -5.94 -2.35 3.61
CA CYS A 55 -7.22 -1.64 3.68
C CYS A 55 -8.41 -2.47 3.19
N ALA A 56 -8.20 -3.59 2.49
CA ALA A 56 -9.29 -4.51 2.13
C ALA A 56 -9.87 -5.24 3.34
N ASP A 57 -9.10 -5.36 4.43
CA ASP A 57 -9.55 -5.97 5.70
C ASP A 57 -10.26 -4.96 6.62
N CYS A 58 -10.52 -3.73 6.13
CA CYS A 58 -11.09 -2.67 6.96
C CYS A 58 -12.55 -2.98 7.33
N GLU A 59 -12.82 -3.14 8.62
CA GLU A 59 -14.17 -3.39 9.13
C GLU A 59 -15.02 -2.11 9.27
N GLU A 60 -14.39 -0.92 9.30
CA GLU A 60 -15.08 0.36 9.50
C GLU A 60 -15.68 0.91 8.19
N PHE A 61 -14.99 0.73 7.06
CA PHE A 61 -15.38 1.27 5.77
C PHE A 61 -15.48 0.16 4.73
N SER A 62 -16.70 -0.12 4.26
CA SER A 62 -16.93 -1.04 3.14
C SER A 62 -16.36 -0.53 1.82
N ASP A 63 -16.27 0.80 1.66
CA ASP A 63 -15.56 1.46 0.57
C ASP A 63 -14.38 2.27 1.13
N PRO A 64 -13.12 1.90 0.80
CA PRO A 64 -11.94 2.65 1.21
C PRO A 64 -11.96 4.14 0.84
N HIS A 65 -12.74 4.56 -0.17
CA HIS A 65 -12.91 5.97 -0.51
C HIS A 65 -13.63 6.79 0.58
N GLY A 66 -14.46 6.15 1.40
CA GLY A 66 -15.05 6.79 2.59
C GLY A 66 -14.01 7.13 3.65
N CYS A 67 -12.87 6.44 3.65
CA CYS A 67 -11.80 6.67 4.61
C CYS A 67 -10.88 7.81 4.17
N ARG A 68 -10.85 8.91 4.94
CA ARG A 68 -9.93 10.05 4.71
C ARG A 68 -8.45 9.68 4.81
N LYS A 69 -8.11 8.60 5.52
CA LYS A 69 -6.72 8.10 5.61
C LYS A 69 -6.30 7.47 4.29
N PHE A 70 -7.20 6.72 3.64
CA PHE A 70 -6.97 6.07 2.35
C PHE A 70 -7.13 7.02 1.16
N HIS A 71 -8.23 7.78 1.12
CA HIS A 71 -8.56 8.72 0.06
C HIS A 71 -8.20 10.16 0.45
N ASN A 72 -6.93 10.49 0.23
CA ASN A 72 -6.40 11.85 0.38
C ASN A 72 -5.69 12.32 -0.91
N LEU A 73 -5.37 13.61 -1.02
CA LEU A 73 -4.73 14.17 -2.22
C LEU A 73 -3.43 13.44 -2.60
N PHE A 74 -2.59 13.12 -1.61
CA PHE A 74 -1.33 12.42 -1.85
C PHE A 74 -1.54 11.03 -2.46
N SER A 75 -2.54 10.31 -1.94
CA SER A 75 -2.91 8.99 -2.38
C SER A 75 -3.44 9.00 -3.84
N ARG A 76 -4.20 10.03 -4.23
CA ARG A 76 -4.66 10.25 -5.61
C ARG A 76 -3.49 10.56 -6.55
N ALA A 77 -2.54 11.39 -6.09
CA ALA A 77 -1.32 11.71 -6.85
C ALA A 77 -0.45 10.47 -7.09
N MET A 78 -0.25 9.61 -6.06
CA MET A 78 0.47 8.34 -6.24
C MET A 78 -0.24 7.41 -7.23
N GLY A 79 -1.58 7.32 -7.18
CA GLY A 79 -2.35 6.53 -8.14
C GLY A 79 -2.08 6.94 -9.60
N PHE A 80 -1.99 8.24 -9.86
CA PHE A 80 -1.66 8.77 -11.18
C PHE A 80 -0.20 8.48 -11.59
N VAL A 81 0.77 8.74 -10.70
CA VAL A 81 2.21 8.52 -10.98
C VAL A 81 2.53 7.04 -11.20
N LEU A 82 1.95 6.16 -10.39
CA LEU A 82 2.18 4.72 -10.48
C LEU A 82 1.24 4.02 -11.48
N ARG A 83 0.32 4.76 -12.13
CA ARG A 83 -0.75 4.22 -12.99
C ARG A 83 -1.48 3.05 -12.35
N SER A 84 -1.81 3.19 -11.08
CA SER A 84 -2.37 2.13 -10.25
C SER A 84 -3.75 2.53 -9.75
N ASP A 85 -4.73 1.66 -9.96
CA ASP A 85 -6.00 1.74 -9.25
C ASP A 85 -5.87 0.96 -7.94
N ARG A 86 -6.00 1.66 -6.81
CA ARG A 86 -5.90 1.08 -5.46
C ARG A 86 -7.26 0.62 -4.91
N ARG A 87 -8.33 0.83 -5.69
CA ARG A 87 -9.70 0.42 -5.36
C ARG A 87 -9.98 -1.04 -5.72
N ALA A 88 -9.21 -1.58 -6.68
CA ALA A 88 -9.46 -2.87 -7.33
C ALA A 88 -9.21 -4.08 -6.43
#